data_AF-A0A929UNK9-F1
#
_entry.id   AF-A0A929UNK9-F1
#
_cell.length_a   1.000
_cell.length_b   1.000
_cell.length_c   1.000
_cell.angle_alpha   90.00
_cell.angle_beta   90.00
_cell.angle_gamma   90.00
#
_symmetry.space_group_name_H-M   'P 1'
#
loop_
_entity.id
_entity.type
_entity.pdbx_description
1 polymer ?
#
loop_
_entity_poly.entity_id
_entity_poly.type
_entity_poly.pdbx_seq_one_letter_code
_entity_poly.pdbx_strand_id
1 'polypeptide(L)' 'MIKIAIYGKGGIGKSTTTSNLSAALAVKGMRVMQVGCDPKADSTKNLMEGVRIPTVLHTI' A
#
# COMPACT_ATOMS: atom_id res chain seq x y z
N MET A 1 -2.06 -13.28 -13.66
CA MET A 1 -1.84 -12.48 -12.44
C MET A 1 -1.31 -11.11 -12.85
N ILE A 2 -2.01 -10.03 -12.51
CA ILE A 2 -1.61 -8.66 -12.86
C ILE A 2 -0.64 -8.15 -11.79
N LYS A 3 0.47 -7.52 -12.20
CA LYS A 3 1.47 -6.92 -11.31
C LYS A 3 1.60 -5.43 -11.63
N ILE A 4 1.43 -4.57 -10.63
CA ILE A 4 1.42 -3.11 -10.80
C ILE A 4 2.44 -2.52 -9.81
N ALA A 5 3.29 -1.63 -10.29
CA ALA A 5 4.19 -0.84 -9.45
C ALA A 5 3.81 0.64 -9.57
N ILE A 6 3.65 1.31 -8.44
CA ILE A 6 3.29 2.73 -8.39
C ILE A 6 4.54 3.53 -8.03
N TYR A 7 4.95 4.43 -8.92
CA TYR A 7 6.08 5.33 -8.73
C TYR A 7 5.63 6.79 -8.60
N GLY A 8 6.49 7.63 -8.06
CA GLY A 8 6.24 9.06 -7.93
C GLY A 8 7.03 9.70 -6.81
N LYS A 9 7.19 11.03 -6.89
CA LYS A 9 7.89 11.85 -5.89
C LYS A 9 7.30 11.66 -4.49
N GLY A 10 8.11 11.88 -3.45
CA GLY A 10 7.62 11.93 -2.07
C GLY A 10 6.60 13.07 -1.87
N GLY A 11 5.57 12.81 -1.06
CA GLY A 11 4.61 13.84 -0.64
C GLY A 11 3.46 14.15 -1.62
N ILE A 12 3.39 13.54 -2.80
CA ILE A 12 2.35 13.84 -3.81
C ILE A 12 1.06 13.00 -3.66
N GLY A 13 0.90 12.27 -2.55
CA GLY A 13 -0.27 11.42 -2.32
C GLY A 13 -0.18 10.00 -2.90
N LYS A 14 1.01 9.54 -3.33
CA LYS A 14 1.24 8.18 -3.87
C LYS A 14 0.62 7.07 -2.99
N SER A 15 1.00 7.02 -1.71
CA SER A 15 0.49 6.05 -0.74
C SER A 15 -1.04 6.08 -0.63
N THR A 16 -1.64 7.28 -0.56
CA THR A 16 -3.09 7.48 -0.49
C THR A 16 -3.80 6.91 -1.72
N THR A 17 -3.28 7.19 -2.91
CA THR A 17 -3.85 6.67 -4.15
C THR A 17 -3.70 5.15 -4.24
N THR A 18 -2.55 4.60 -3.84
CA THR A 18 -2.32 3.15 -3.85
C THR A 18 -3.29 2.42 -2.92
N SER A 19 -3.50 2.89 -1.69
CA SER A 19 -4.47 2.27 -0.77
C SER A 19 -5.88 2.25 -1.33
N ASN A 20 -6.33 3.37 -1.90
CA ASN A 20 -7.68 3.46 -2.49
C ASN A 20 -7.83 2.58 -3.73
N LEU A 21 -6.79 2.49 -4.57
CA LEU A 21 -6.78 1.58 -5.72
C LEU A 21 -6.92 0.12 -5.27
N SER A 22 -6.15 -0.29 -4.25
CA SER A 22 -6.23 -1.63 -3.70
C SER A 22 -7.62 -1.94 -3.12
N ALA A 23 -8.21 -1.01 -2.36
CA ALA A 23 -9.57 -1.15 -1.83
C ALA A 23 -10.62 -1.26 -2.95
N ALA A 24 -10.54 -0.40 -3.97
CA ALA A 24 -11.47 -0.41 -5.10
C ALA A 24 -11.41 -1.72 -5.91
N LEU A 25 -10.21 -2.26 -6.13
CA LEU A 25 -10.03 -3.55 -6.81
C LEU A 25 -10.60 -4.71 -5.95
N ALA A 26 -10.41 -4.66 -4.63
CA ALA A 26 -11.00 -5.64 -3.72
C ALA A 26 -12.54 -5.60 -3.74
N VAL A 27 -13.15 -4.40 -3.73
CA VAL A 27 -14.61 -4.22 -3.87
C VAL A 27 -15.13 -4.76 -5.21
N LYS A 28 -14.32 -4.72 -6.27
CA LYS A 28 -14.65 -5.35 -7.57
C LYS A 28 -14.50 -6.88 -7.59
N GLY A 29 -14.28 -7.52 -6.43
CA GLY A 29 -14.16 -8.98 -6.31
C GLY A 29 -12.78 -9.53 -6.66
N MET A 30 -11.77 -8.68 -6.82
CA MET A 30 -10.41 -9.14 -7.10
C MET A 30 -9.67 -9.50 -5.81
N ARG A 31 -8.86 -10.55 -5.84
CA ARG A 31 -7.91 -10.84 -4.77
C ARG A 31 -6.70 -9.92 -4.91
N VAL A 32 -6.50 -9.02 -3.96
CA VAL A 32 -5.47 -7.97 -4.03
C VAL A 32 -4.45 -8.15 -2.90
N MET A 33 -3.17 -7.95 -3.23
CA MET A 33 -2.08 -7.84 -2.26
C MET A 33 -1.35 -6.52 -2.52
N GLN A 34 -1.29 -5.68 -1.49
CA GLN A 34 -0.50 -4.44 -1.53
C GLN A 34 0.82 -4.64 -0.77
N VAL A 35 1.94 -4.37 -1.43
CA VAL A 35 3.27 -4.43 -0.83
C VAL A 35 3.86 -3.03 -0.77
N GLY A 36 4.23 -2.58 0.44
CA GLY A 36 4.91 -1.31 0.63
C GLY A 36 6.42 -1.46 0.45
N CYS A 37 7.00 -0.75 -0.52
CA CYS A 37 8.44 -0.74 -0.79
C CYS A 37 9.08 0.64 -0.55
N ASP A 38 8.35 1.57 0.06
CA ASP A 38 8.84 2.93 0.36
C ASP A 38 9.30 2.99 1.84
N PRO A 39 10.49 3.56 2.13
CA PRO A 39 11.04 3.60 3.48
C PRO A 39 10.16 4.37 4.48
N LYS A 40 9.23 5.22 4.00
CA LYS A 40 8.26 5.91 4.86
C LYS A 40 7.31 4.95 5.58
N ALA A 41 7.11 3.74 5.05
CA ALA A 41 6.33 2.66 5.66
C ALA A 41 4.88 3.06 6.04
N ASP A 42 4.25 3.94 5.26
CA ASP A 42 2.88 4.42 5.50
C ASP A 42 1.87 3.92 4.45
N SER A 43 2.33 3.27 3.38
CA SER A 43 1.49 2.90 2.24
C SER A 43 0.30 1.99 2.58
N THR A 44 0.42 1.16 3.61
CA THR A 44 -0.63 0.22 4.04
C THR A 44 -1.48 0.77 5.19
N LYS A 45 -1.12 1.91 5.77
CA LYS A 45 -1.75 2.45 6.99
C LYS A 45 -3.25 2.67 6.82
N ASN A 46 -3.68 3.19 5.67
CA ASN A 46 -5.10 3.43 5.40
C ASN A 46 -5.92 2.14 5.28
N LEU A 47 -5.30 1.04 4.83
CA LEU A 47 -5.95 -0.26 4.74
C LEU A 47 -6.02 -0.98 6.10
N MET A 48 -5.19 -0.56 7.04
CA MET A 48 -5.09 -1.13 8.39
C MET A 48 -5.74 -0.22 9.43
N GLU A 49 -6.66 0.66 9.03
CA GLU A 49 -7.39 1.57 9.93
C GLU A 49 -6.45 2.42 10.83
N GLY A 50 -5.31 2.82 10.29
CA GLY A 50 -4.32 3.60 11.03
C GLY A 50 -3.32 2.78 11.84
N VAL A 51 -3.54 1.47 11.99
CA VAL A 51 -2.63 0.55 12.68
C VAL A 51 -1.34 0.39 11.87
N ARG A 52 -0.20 0.57 12.54
CA ARG A 52 1.10 0.40 11.92
C ARG A 52 1.53 -1.06 12.00
N ILE A 53 1.72 -1.68 10.84
CA ILE A 53 2.30 -3.01 10.74
C ILE A 53 3.83 -2.94 10.77
N PRO A 54 4.52 -3.88 11.46
CA PRO A 54 5.97 -4.01 11.39
C PRO A 54 6.44 -4.17 9.95
N THR A 55 7.51 -3.46 9.59
CA THR A 55 8.18 -3.67 8.30
C THR A 55 9.12 -4.85 8.39
N VAL A 56 9.43 -5.48 7.25
CA VAL A 56 10.43 -6.57 7.20
C VAL A 56 11.77 -6.13 7.79
N LEU A 57 12.15 -4.86 7.57
CA LEU A 57 13.38 -4.29 8.11
C LEU A 57 13.41 -4.16 9.63
N HIS A 58 12.25 -4.18 10.30
CA HIS A 58 12.15 -4.14 11.77
C HIS A 58 11.98 -5.52 12.40
N THR A 59 11.83 -6.57 11.60
CA THR A 59 11.63 -7.95 12.09
C THR A 59 12.89 -8.82 12.02
N ILE A 60 13.99 -8.26 11.52
CA ILE A 60 15.34 -8.84 11.49
C ILE A 60 16.23 -8.07 12.45
#